data_AF-A0A4R0GVJ9-F1
#
_entry.id   AF-A0A4R0GVJ9-F1
#
_cell.length_a   1.000
_cell.length_b   1.000
_cell.length_c   1.000
_cell.angle_alpha   90.00
_cell.angle_beta   90.00
_cell.angle_gamma   90.00
#
_symmetry.space_group_name_H-M   'P 1'
#
loop_
_entity.id
_entity.type
_entity.pdbx_description
1 polymer ?
#
loop_
_entity_poly.entity_id
_entity_poly.type
_entity_poly.pdbx_seq_one_letter_code
_entity_poly.pdbx_strand_id
1 'polypeptide(L)' 'MDTEVHLHARVFRAAGEWYADVDDELDPQPDDPFWCGSYASQRAAIDAACERIAAFHRTQIDRLSHHPLPQATA' A
#
# COMPACT_ATOMS: atom_id res chain seq x y z
N MET A 1 -1.89 -10.76 -18.80
CA MET A 1 -1.21 -10.98 -17.51
C MET A 1 -1.88 -10.02 -16.55
N ASP A 2 -2.66 -10.55 -15.60
CA ASP A 2 -3.23 -9.73 -14.53
C ASP A 2 -2.08 -9.22 -13.67
N THR A 3 -1.73 -7.95 -13.86
CA THR A 3 -0.87 -7.20 -12.94
C THR A 3 -1.76 -6.55 -11.89
N GLU A 4 -2.54 -7.35 -11.17
CA GLU A 4 -3.27 -6.86 -10.01
C GLU A 4 -2.27 -6.81 -8.85
N VAL A 5 -1.96 -5.61 -8.37
CA VAL A 5 -1.11 -5.43 -7.21
C VAL A 5 -1.96 -5.73 -5.97
N HIS A 6 -1.76 -6.90 -5.38
CA HIS A 6 -2.43 -7.29 -4.15
C HIS A 6 -1.70 -6.68 -2.95
N LEU A 7 -2.27 -5.61 -2.39
CA LEU A 7 -1.82 -5.01 -1.14
C LEU A 7 -2.61 -5.61 0.03
N HIS A 8 -1.90 -5.96 1.08
CA HIS A 8 -2.50 -6.43 2.33
C HIS A 8 -2.21 -5.40 3.44
N ALA A 9 -3.21 -5.16 4.28
CA ALA A 9 -3.10 -4.24 5.40
C ALA A 9 -3.30 -5.00 6.71
N ARG A 10 -2.34 -4.88 7.62
CA ARG A 10 -2.43 -5.47 8.95
C ARG A 10 -2.58 -4.36 9.98
N VAL A 11 -3.58 -4.50 10.86
CA VAL A 11 -3.78 -3.61 12.01
C VAL A 11 -3.76 -4.45 13.28
N PHE A 12 -2.85 -4.13 14.19
CA PHE A 12 -2.65 -4.88 15.42
C PHE A 12 -2.29 -3.97 16.58
N ARG A 13 -2.39 -4.49 17.81
CA ARG A 13 -2.09 -3.74 19.04
C ARG A 13 -0.89 -4.35 19.73
N ALA A 14 0.13 -3.53 19.99
CA ALA A 14 1.33 -3.92 20.72
C ALA A 14 1.82 -2.75 21.57
N ALA A 15 2.54 -3.01 22.66
CA ALA A 15 3.14 -1.96 23.51
C ALA A 15 2.21 -0.80 23.93
N GLY A 16 0.89 -1.01 23.96
CA GLY A 16 -0.10 0.03 24.29
C GLY A 16 -0.60 0.87 23.11
N GLU A 17 0.01 0.74 21.92
CA GLU A 17 -0.34 1.48 20.70
C GLU A 17 -1.01 0.59 19.65
N TRP A 18 -1.64 1.23 18.66
CA TRP A 18 -2.14 0.58 17.45
C TRP A 18 -1.15 0.75 16.32
N TYR A 19 -0.75 -0.33 15.68
CA TYR A 19 0.11 -0.31 14.51
C TYR A 19 -0.71 -0.64 13.28
N ALA A 20 -0.36 0.01 12.17
CA ALA A 20 -0.79 -0.37 10.84
C ALA A 20 0.44 -0.55 9.96
N ASP A 21 0.45 -1.60 9.17
CA ASP A 21 1.39 -1.80 8.09
C ASP A 21 0.66 -2.21 6.80
N VAL A 22 1.32 -1.97 5.67
CA VAL A 22 0.87 -2.38 4.34
C VAL A 22 2.04 -3.08 3.64
N ASP A 23 1.80 -4.31 3.22
CA ASP A 23 2.74 -5.19 2.50
C ASP A 23 2.11 -5.67 1.17
N ASP A 24 2.92 -6.26 0.30
CA ASP A 24 2.43 -7.00 -0.87
C ASP A 24 2.21 -8.47 -0.51
N GLU A 25 1.50 -9.24 -1.35
CA GLU A 25 1.20 -10.65 -1.03
C GLU A 25 2.45 -11.55 -0.95
N LEU A 26 3.58 -11.09 -1.50
CA LEU A 26 4.78 -11.90 -1.65
C LEU A 26 5.65 -11.89 -0.38
N ASP A 27 5.38 -10.99 0.57
CA ASP A 27 6.03 -10.96 1.87
C ASP A 27 5.08 -11.31 3.02
N PRO A 28 4.89 -12.61 3.31
CA PRO A 28 4.10 -13.04 4.46
C PRO A 28 4.77 -12.72 5.82
N GLN A 29 6.01 -12.21 5.83
CA GLN A 29 6.69 -11.79 7.07
C GLN A 29 6.65 -10.26 7.25
N PRO A 30 6.39 -9.78 8.48
CA PRO A 30 6.28 -8.36 8.79
C PRO A 30 7.63 -7.60 8.79
N ASP A 31 8.66 -8.14 8.13
CA ASP A 31 10.04 -7.72 8.35
C ASP A 31 10.42 -6.51 7.48
N ASP A 32 9.79 -6.33 6.31
CA ASP A 32 10.00 -5.17 5.42
C ASP A 32 8.69 -4.65 4.80
N PRO A 33 7.76 -4.09 5.61
CA PRO A 33 6.52 -3.56 5.07
C PRO A 33 6.81 -2.35 4.17
N PHE A 34 6.13 -2.28 3.02
CA PHE A 34 6.16 -1.10 2.13
C PHE A 34 5.85 0.19 2.88
N TRP A 35 4.99 0.10 3.89
CA TRP A 35 4.75 1.21 4.82
C TRP A 35 4.28 0.71 6.18
N CYS A 36 4.65 1.41 7.25
CA CYS A 36 4.11 1.20 8.60
C CYS A 36 3.93 2.52 9.37
N GLY A 37 3.13 2.47 10.44
CA GLY A 37 2.93 3.58 11.37
C GLY A 37 2.30 3.15 12.69
N SER A 38 2.40 4.00 13.72
CA SER A 38 1.76 3.80 15.03
C SER A 38 0.75 4.92 15.33
N TYR A 39 -0.31 4.57 16.06
CA TYR A 39 -1.49 5.39 16.26
C TYR A 39 -2.09 5.20 17.65
N ALA A 40 -2.71 6.27 18.14
CA ALA A 40 -3.39 6.27 19.44
C ALA A 40 -4.68 5.43 19.46
N SER A 41 -5.27 5.10 18.31
CA SER A 41 -6.51 4.33 18.22
C SER A 41 -6.55 3.39 17.02
N GLN A 42 -7.34 2.31 17.14
CA GLN A 42 -7.55 1.34 16.05
C GLN A 42 -8.13 2.01 14.81
N ARG A 43 -9.08 2.94 15.01
CA ARG A 43 -9.70 3.68 13.92
C ARG A 43 -8.67 4.48 13.13
N ALA A 44 -7.83 5.23 13.83
CA ALA A 44 -6.78 6.02 13.17
C ALA A 44 -5.78 5.14 12.39
N ALA A 45 -5.46 3.95 12.91
CA ALA A 45 -4.61 2.98 12.21
C ALA A 45 -5.27 2.44 10.94
N ILE A 46 -6.56 2.10 10.99
CA ILE A 46 -7.34 1.65 9.83
C ILE A 46 -7.45 2.76 8.79
N ASP A 47 -7.83 3.97 9.21
CA ASP A 47 -8.02 5.11 8.32
C ASP A 47 -6.71 5.42 7.56
N ALA A 48 -5.57 5.42 8.27
CA ALA A 48 -4.27 5.65 7.66
C ALA A 48 -3.84 4.54 6.67
N ALA A 49 -4.14 3.27 6.98
CA ALA A 49 -3.88 2.17 6.05
C ALA A 49 -4.71 2.30 4.75
N CYS A 50 -6.00 2.64 4.88
CA CYS A 50 -6.88 2.88 3.74
C CYS A 50 -6.39 4.07 2.89
N GLU A 51 -6.01 5.18 3.53
CA GLU A 51 -5.45 6.34 2.83
C GLU A 51 -4.17 5.99 2.06
N ARG A 52 -3.30 5.17 2.65
CA ARG A 52 -2.06 4.71 2.03
C ARG A 52 -2.33 3.89 0.77
N ILE A 53 -3.22 2.89 0.85
CA ILE A 53 -3.61 2.05 -0.30
C ILE A 53 -4.22 2.93 -1.40
N ALA A 54 -5.11 3.84 -1.05
CA ALA A 54 -5.74 4.73 -2.03
C ALA A 54 -4.71 5.65 -2.72
N ALA A 55 -3.72 6.17 -1.99
CA ALA A 55 -2.63 6.97 -2.55
C ALA A 55 -1.74 6.16 -3.50
N PHE A 56 -1.45 4.90 -3.15
CA PHE A 56 -0.71 4.00 -4.01
C PHE A 56 -1.44 3.76 -5.33
N HIS A 57 -2.73 3.40 -5.30
CA HIS A 57 -3.52 3.18 -6.52
C HIS A 57 -3.60 4.44 -7.39
N ARG A 58 -3.80 5.63 -6.81
CA ARG A 58 -3.78 6.90 -7.57
C ARG A 58 -2.44 7.09 -8.29
N THR A 59 -1.34 6.87 -7.58
CA THR A 59 0.02 7.01 -8.15
C THR A 59 0.29 6.02 -9.27
N GLN A 60 -0.18 4.77 -9.14
CA GLN A 60 -0.08 3.74 -10.18
C GLN A 60 -0.87 4.13 -11.43
N ILE A 61 -2.11 4.57 -11.26
CA ILE A 61 -2.97 5.05 -12.35
C ILE A 61 -2.33 6.23 -13.06
N ASP A 62 -1.81 7.21 -12.32
CA ASP A 62 -1.13 8.36 -12.91
C ASP A 62 0.10 7.92 -13.71
N ARG A 63 0.93 7.02 -13.17
CA ARG A 63 2.12 6.52 -13.88
C ARG A 63 1.75 5.81 -15.18
N LEU A 64 0.73 4.96 -15.16
CA LEU A 64 0.24 4.26 -16.35
C LEU A 64 -0.34 5.24 -17.38
N SER A 65 -1.04 6.27 -16.92
CA SER A 65 -1.64 7.30 -17.78
C SER A 65 -0.59 8.19 -18.47
N HIS A 66 0.55 8.42 -17.81
CA HIS A 66 1.63 9.29 -18.30
C HIS A 66 2.74 8.56 -19.06
N HIS A 67 2.63 7.24 -19.28
CA HIS A 67 3.56 6.51 -20.16
C HIS A 67 2.99 6.47 -21.59
N PRO A 68 3.49 7.27 -22.55
CA PRO A 68 3.04 7.20 -23.93
C PRO A 68 3.50 5.87 -24.53
N LEU A 69 2.66 5.24 -25.35
CA LEU A 69 3.07 4.11 -26.19
C LEU A 69 4.36 4.49 -26.94
N PRO A 70 5.38 3.59 -27.03
CA PRO A 70 6.54 3.86 -27.85
C PRO A 70 6.07 4.13 -29.28
N GLN A 71 6.44 5.30 -29.81
CA GLN A 71 6.15 5.66 -31.19
C GLN A 71 6.75 4.58 -32.11
N ALA A 72 5.90 3.91 -32.88
CA ALA A 72 6.34 3.00 -33.92
C ALA A 72 7.16 3.79 -34.94
N THR A 73 8.46 3.59 -34.95
CA THR A 73 9.34 4.07 -36.01
C THR A 73 8.95 3.40 -37.33
N ALA A 74 8.51 4.22 -38.27
CA ALA A 74 8.16 3.85 -39.64
C ALA A 74 9.39 3.43 -40.46
#